data_AF-A0A516Q581-F1
#
_entry.id   AF-A0A516Q581-F1
#
_cell.length_a   1.000
_cell.length_b   1.000
_cell.length_c   1.000
_cell.angle_alpha   90.00
_cell.angle_beta   90.00
_cell.angle_gamma   90.00
#
_symmetry.space_group_name_H-M   'P 1'
#
loop_
_entity.id
_entity.type
_entity.pdbx_description
1 polymer ?
#
loop_
_entity_poly.entity_id
_entity_poly.type
_entity_poly.pdbx_seq_one_letter_code
_entity_poly.pdbx_strand_id
1 'polypeptide(L)'
;MVIVPPGALADGLIRACGDAGQRWVRSVPERVDRLCSEWGLQLLEQQPPYGDWNLILLAQRGREPRVLKIFGPEPRATDEIDALRAWAGRGAVLALETSRDERAVLLERLGPTVR
;
A
#
# COMPACT_ATOMS: atom_id res chain seq x y z
N MET A 1 14.68 -0.20 -6.39
CA MET A 1 14.25 1.14 -6.87
C MET A 1 13.81 1.89 -5.63
N VAL A 2 14.32 3.09 -5.37
CA VAL A 2 14.00 3.78 -4.12
C VAL A 2 12.62 4.44 -4.22
N ILE A 3 11.70 4.07 -3.35
CA ILE A 3 10.39 4.73 -3.24
C ILE A 3 10.49 5.91 -2.29
N VAL A 4 10.03 7.06 -2.76
CA VAL A 4 9.87 8.26 -1.93
C VAL A 4 8.38 8.53 -1.78
N PRO A 5 7.83 8.56 -0.56
CA PRO A 5 6.44 8.96 -0.34
C PRO A 5 6.17 10.34 -0.97
N PRO A 6 5.03 10.53 -1.67
CA PRO A 6 4.65 11.83 -2.17
C PRO A 6 4.65 12.88 -1.05
N GLY A 7 5.21 14.07 -1.30
CA GLY A 7 5.39 15.10 -0.26
C GLY A 7 4.09 15.49 0.45
N ALA A 8 2.98 15.59 -0.30
CA ALA A 8 1.67 15.89 0.27
C ALA A 8 1.17 14.80 1.25
N LEU A 9 1.40 13.52 0.94
CA LEU A 9 1.10 12.41 1.85
C LEU A 9 1.98 12.49 3.11
N ALA A 10 3.30 12.66 2.91
CA ALA A 10 4.25 12.76 4.02
C ALA A 10 3.87 13.91 4.98
N ASP A 11 3.62 15.09 4.44
CA ASP A 11 3.23 16.27 5.20
C ASP A 11 1.88 16.08 5.90
N GLY A 12 0.91 15.47 5.23
CA GLY A 12 -0.40 15.14 5.80
C GLY A 12 -0.28 14.22 7.02
N LEU A 13 0.47 13.13 6.87
CA LEU A 13 0.70 12.17 7.95
C LEU A 13 1.53 12.76 9.10
N ILE A 14 2.52 13.60 8.81
CA ILE A 14 3.31 14.29 9.85
C ILE A 14 2.43 15.27 10.62
N ARG A 15 1.57 16.05 9.93
CA ARG A 15 0.64 16.95 10.60
C ARG A 15 -0.38 16.20 11.46
N ALA A 16 -0.92 15.09 10.97
CA ALA A 16 -1.97 14.35 11.66
C ALA A 16 -1.46 13.43 12.78
N CYS A 17 -0.22 12.91 12.67
CA CYS A 17 0.31 11.89 13.57
C CYS A 17 1.64 12.25 14.24
N GLY A 18 2.18 13.44 14.02
CA GLY A 18 3.43 13.91 14.61
C GLY A 18 4.59 12.95 14.34
N ASP A 19 5.30 12.57 15.42
CA ASP A 19 6.45 11.66 15.35
C ASP A 19 6.12 10.30 14.72
N ALA A 20 4.88 9.81 14.88
CA ALA A 20 4.47 8.57 14.25
C ALA A 20 4.41 8.70 12.71
N GLY A 21 3.97 9.86 12.21
CA GLY A 21 4.04 10.21 10.79
C GLY A 21 5.49 10.27 10.29
N GLN A 22 6.38 10.95 11.04
CA GLN A 22 7.80 11.04 10.67
C GLN A 22 8.51 9.68 10.66
N ARG A 23 8.21 8.81 11.63
CA ARG A 23 8.73 7.43 11.66
C ARG A 23 8.20 6.62 10.48
N TRP A 24 6.92 6.75 10.17
CA TRP A 24 6.31 6.07 9.04
C TRP A 24 6.99 6.46 7.74
N VAL A 25 7.14 7.76 7.44
CA VAL A 25 7.77 8.27 6.20
C VAL A 25 9.18 7.71 6.03
N ARG A 26 9.99 7.70 7.11
CA ARG A 26 11.35 7.15 7.08
C ARG A 26 11.41 5.65 6.83
N SER A 27 10.38 4.90 7.27
CA SER A 27 10.34 3.44 7.14
C SER A 27 9.89 2.95 5.77
N VAL A 28 9.24 3.80 4.96
CA VAL A 28 8.62 3.37 3.70
C VAL A 28 9.59 2.68 2.74
N PRO A 29 10.78 3.24 2.42
CA PRO A 29 11.65 2.64 1.41
C PRO A 29 12.02 1.18 1.75
N GLU A 30 12.47 0.94 2.99
CA GLU A 30 12.87 -0.39 3.45
C GLU A 30 11.69 -1.36 3.52
N ARG A 31 10.51 -0.88 3.96
CA ARG A 31 9.29 -1.69 3.99
C ARG A 31 8.87 -2.11 2.60
N VAL A 32 8.91 -1.19 1.63
CA VAL A 32 8.55 -1.47 0.25
C VAL A 32 9.50 -2.51 -0.34
N ASP A 33 10.80 -2.35 -0.16
CA ASP A 33 11.80 -3.29 -0.67
C ASP A 33 11.59 -4.69 -0.07
N ARG A 34 11.31 -4.79 1.23
CA ARG A 34 10.97 -6.06 1.90
C ARG A 34 9.74 -6.71 1.30
N LEU A 35 8.62 -5.98 1.22
CA LEU A 35 7.37 -6.50 0.67
C LEU A 35 7.49 -6.89 -0.80
N CYS A 36 8.26 -6.14 -1.60
CA CYS A 36 8.51 -6.49 -2.99
C CYS A 36 9.30 -7.79 -3.10
N SER A 37 10.33 -7.97 -2.25
CA SER A 37 11.11 -9.21 -2.24
C SER A 37 10.27 -10.40 -1.77
N GLU A 38 9.49 -10.24 -0.70
CA GLU A 38 8.68 -11.33 -0.12
C GLU A 38 7.54 -11.74 -1.04
N TRP A 39 6.87 -10.79 -1.69
CA TRP A 39 5.69 -11.06 -2.52
C TRP A 39 6.01 -11.17 -4.02
N GLY A 40 7.28 -11.11 -4.40
CA GLY A 40 7.75 -11.26 -5.78
C GLY A 40 7.26 -10.14 -6.70
N LEU A 41 7.31 -8.89 -6.23
CA LEU A 41 6.77 -7.74 -6.93
C LEU A 41 7.85 -6.93 -7.67
N GLN A 42 7.48 -6.43 -8.83
CA GLN A 42 8.21 -5.42 -9.58
C GLN A 42 7.37 -4.15 -9.64
N LEU A 43 7.88 -3.05 -9.09
CA LEU A 43 7.19 -1.77 -9.08
C LEU A 43 7.24 -1.12 -10.47
N LEU A 44 6.13 -0.48 -10.87
CA LEU A 44 5.98 0.14 -12.19
C LEU A 44 6.35 1.63 -12.21
N GLU A 45 6.37 2.29 -11.06
CA GLU A 45 6.63 3.72 -10.95
C GLU A 45 7.30 4.11 -9.63
N GLN A 46 8.09 5.18 -9.67
CA GLN A 46 8.78 5.75 -8.50
C GLN A 46 7.93 6.79 -7.76
N GLN A 47 6.98 7.41 -8.48
CA GLN A 47 6.07 8.42 -7.94
C GLN A 47 4.66 7.84 -7.95
N PRO A 48 4.30 7.12 -6.89
CA PRO A 48 3.04 6.42 -6.85
C PRO A 48 1.84 7.36 -6.64
N PRO A 49 0.64 6.97 -7.06
CA PRO A 49 -0.57 7.55 -6.53
C PRO A 49 -0.64 7.38 -5.01
N TYR A 50 -1.38 8.26 -4.35
CA TYR A 50 -1.60 8.20 -2.91
C TYR A 50 -3.05 8.53 -2.59
N GLY A 51 -3.56 7.92 -1.52
CA GLY A 51 -4.76 8.40 -0.84
C GLY A 51 -4.37 9.29 0.34
N ASP A 52 -5.36 9.80 1.08
CA ASP A 52 -5.11 10.72 2.20
C ASP A 52 -4.22 10.12 3.32
N TRP A 53 -4.25 8.79 3.45
CA TRP A 53 -3.58 8.06 4.54
C TRP A 53 -2.66 6.93 4.08
N ASN A 54 -2.67 6.59 2.79
CA ASN A 54 -2.12 5.34 2.29
C ASN A 54 -1.25 5.58 1.05
N LEU A 55 -0.15 4.85 0.99
CA LEU A 55 0.69 4.77 -0.21
C LEU A 55 0.18 3.66 -1.13
N ILE A 56 -0.01 3.96 -2.41
CA ILE A 56 -0.56 3.02 -3.39
C ILE A 56 0.45 2.78 -4.50
N LEU A 57 1.10 1.62 -4.50
CA LEU A 57 2.16 1.28 -5.45
C LEU A 57 1.62 0.38 -6.55
N LEU A 58 1.69 0.82 -7.80
CA LEU A 58 1.44 -0.05 -8.95
C LEU A 58 2.61 -1.02 -9.13
N ALA A 59 2.28 -2.31 -9.23
CA ALA A 59 3.27 -3.38 -9.32
C ALA A 59 2.87 -4.46 -10.32
N GLN A 60 3.80 -5.35 -10.61
CA GLN A 60 3.58 -6.61 -11.32
C GLN A 60 4.11 -7.77 -10.48
N ARG A 61 3.38 -8.89 -10.51
CA ARG A 61 3.88 -10.20 -10.06
C ARG A 61 3.99 -11.09 -11.29
N GLY A 62 5.20 -11.25 -11.82
CA GLY A 62 5.39 -11.79 -13.16
C GLY A 62 4.74 -10.89 -14.21
N ARG A 63 3.75 -11.41 -14.95
CA ARG A 63 2.99 -10.63 -15.96
C ARG A 63 1.67 -10.05 -15.41
N GLU A 64 1.32 -10.37 -14.18
CA GLU A 64 0.02 -10.00 -13.61
C GLU A 64 0.10 -8.63 -12.91
N PRO A 65 -0.76 -7.66 -13.27
CA PRO A 65 -0.77 -6.37 -12.62
C PRO A 65 -1.37 -6.45 -11.22
N ARG A 66 -0.72 -5.77 -10.27
CA ARG A 66 -1.05 -5.75 -8.85
C ARG A 66 -1.02 -4.33 -8.29
N VAL A 67 -1.59 -4.16 -7.11
CA VAL A 67 -1.47 -2.94 -6.31
C VAL A 67 -0.97 -3.32 -4.93
N LEU A 68 0.16 -2.76 -4.52
CA LEU A 68 0.64 -2.84 -3.15
C LEU A 68 0.16 -1.59 -2.41
N LYS A 69 -0.70 -1.77 -1.40
CA LYS A 69 -1.18 -0.69 -0.53
C LYS A 69 -0.49 -0.79 0.83
N ILE A 70 0.15 0.30 1.25
CA ILE A 70 0.79 0.43 2.56
C ILE A 70 0.01 1.47 3.36
N PHE A 71 -0.46 1.06 4.53
CA PHE A 71 -1.29 1.91 5.36
C PHE A 71 -0.46 2.82 6.26
N GLY A 72 -0.99 4.01 6.53
CA GLY A 72 -0.41 5.00 7.43
C GLY A 72 -0.31 4.53 8.90
N PRO A 73 0.24 5.38 9.77
CA PRO A 73 0.47 5.04 11.18
C PRO A 73 -0.79 5.00 12.06
N GLU A 74 -1.96 5.37 11.53
CA GLU A 74 -3.23 5.42 12.26
C GLU A 74 -3.65 4.01 12.79
N PRO A 75 -4.24 3.88 14.00
CA PRO A 75 -4.55 2.58 14.59
C PRO A 75 -5.57 1.71 13.84
N ARG A 76 -6.59 2.30 13.23
CA ARG A 76 -7.65 1.61 12.48
C ARG A 76 -7.24 1.28 11.04
N ALA A 77 -6.05 1.68 10.62
CA ALA A 77 -5.46 1.34 9.33
C ALA A 77 -5.59 -0.15 8.97
N THR A 78 -5.49 -1.05 9.95
CA THR A 78 -5.58 -2.50 9.72
C THR A 78 -7.00 -3.05 9.63
N ASP A 79 -8.03 -2.29 9.99
CA ASP A 79 -9.42 -2.74 9.91
C ASP A 79 -9.82 -3.01 8.44
N GLU A 80 -9.25 -2.25 7.51
CA GLU A 80 -9.46 -2.48 6.08
C GLU A 80 -8.87 -3.82 5.62
N ILE A 81 -7.74 -4.26 6.20
CA ILE A 81 -7.17 -5.58 5.89
C ILE A 81 -8.16 -6.68 6.29
N ASP A 82 -8.79 -6.54 7.45
CA ASP A 82 -9.78 -7.50 7.94
C ASP A 82 -11.04 -7.51 7.10
N ALA A 83 -11.53 -6.34 6.73
CA ALA A 83 -12.65 -6.20 5.81
C ALA A 83 -12.33 -6.90 4.48
N LEU A 84 -11.20 -6.59 3.85
CA LEU A 84 -10.81 -7.18 2.56
C LEU A 84 -10.69 -8.71 2.64
N ARG A 85 -10.14 -9.25 3.74
CA ARG A 85 -10.08 -10.71 3.98
C ARG A 85 -11.47 -11.32 4.16
N ALA A 86 -12.35 -10.66 4.90
CA ALA A 86 -13.71 -11.14 5.12
C ALA A 86 -14.53 -11.15 3.83
N TRP A 87 -14.40 -10.11 3.01
CA TRP A 87 -15.11 -9.97 1.73
C TRP A 87 -14.58 -10.92 0.65
N ALA A 88 -13.26 -11.20 0.64
CA ALA A 88 -12.62 -12.20 -0.23
C ALA A 88 -13.08 -12.11 -1.70
N GLY A 89 -13.03 -10.90 -2.29
CA GLY A 89 -13.42 -10.66 -3.68
C GLY A 89 -14.92 -10.55 -3.95
N ARG A 90 -15.80 -10.75 -2.95
CA ARG A 90 -17.26 -10.71 -3.14
C ARG A 90 -17.80 -9.28 -3.14
N GLY A 91 -17.70 -8.59 -4.27
CA GLY A 91 -18.12 -7.19 -4.39
C GLY A 91 -17.09 -6.18 -3.88
N ALA A 92 -15.87 -6.65 -3.63
CA ALA A 92 -14.71 -5.84 -3.27
C ALA A 92 -13.48 -6.37 -4.03
N VAL A 93 -12.41 -5.57 -4.09
CA VAL A 93 -11.13 -6.03 -4.65
C VAL A 93 -10.61 -7.24 -3.86
N LEU A 94 -10.00 -8.19 -4.55
CA LEU A 94 -9.39 -9.35 -3.93
C LEU A 94 -8.06 -8.97 -3.27
N ALA A 95 -7.94 -9.25 -1.96
CA ALA A 95 -6.66 -9.28 -1.27
C ALA A 95 -5.95 -10.62 -1.54
N LEU A 96 -4.76 -10.52 -2.14
CA LEU A 96 -3.93 -11.64 -2.54
C LEU A 96 -2.95 -12.04 -1.43
N GLU A 97 -2.35 -11.04 -0.78
CA GLU A 97 -1.44 -11.20 0.36
C GLU A 97 -1.72 -10.10 1.37
N THR A 98 -1.50 -10.37 2.65
CA THR A 98 -1.73 -9.40 3.74
C THR A 98 -0.64 -9.51 4.79
N SER A 99 -0.15 -8.38 5.29
CA SER A 99 0.71 -8.33 6.48
C SER A 99 0.18 -7.28 7.45
N ARG A 100 -0.23 -7.71 8.65
CA ARG A 100 -0.64 -6.78 9.71
C ARG A 100 0.56 -6.06 10.29
N ASP A 101 1.66 -6.77 10.48
CA ASP A 101 2.88 -6.22 11.06
C ASP A 101 3.47 -5.12 10.18
N GLU A 102 3.49 -5.34 8.86
CA GLU A 102 3.91 -4.32 7.90
C GLU A 102 2.81 -3.31 7.54
N ARG A 103 1.58 -3.55 8.01
CA ARG A 103 0.37 -2.79 7.64
C ARG A 103 0.31 -2.64 6.12
N ALA A 104 0.22 -3.76 5.43
CA ALA A 104 0.24 -3.80 3.97
C ALA A 104 -0.71 -4.88 3.43
N VAL A 105 -1.22 -4.62 2.23
CA VAL A 105 -2.02 -5.57 1.46
C VAL A 105 -1.60 -5.54 -0.01
N LEU A 106 -1.46 -6.72 -0.61
CA LEU A 106 -1.35 -6.91 -2.05
C LEU A 106 -2.74 -7.16 -2.61
N LEU A 107 -3.14 -6.36 -3.58
CA LEU A 107 -4.46 -6.42 -4.19
C LEU A 107 -4.34 -6.83 -5.66
N GLU A 108 -5.40 -7.45 -6.18
CA GLU A 108 -5.61 -7.45 -7.63
C GLU A 108 -5.72 -6.00 -8.13
N ARG A 109 -5.21 -5.74 -9.35
CA ARG A 109 -5.41 -4.45 -9.98
C ARG A 109 -6.68 -4.50 -10.82
N LEU A 110 -7.69 -3.71 -10.43
CA LEU A 110 -8.86 -3.50 -11.28
C LEU A 110 -8.48 -2.68 -12.51
N GLY A 111 -8.95 -3.12 -13.67
CA GLY A 111 -8.90 -2.35 -14.91
C GLY A 111 -10.04 -1.33 -15.00
N PRO A 112 -10.02 -0.46 -16.01
CA PRO A 112 -11.20 0.36 -16.31
C PRO A 112 -12.42 -0.54 -16.50
N THR A 113 -13.55 -0.15 -15.90
CA THR A 113 -14.84 -0.77 -16.25
C THR A 113 -15.14 -0.38 -17.69
N VAL A 114 -14.99 -1.32 -18.62
CA VAL A 114 -15.54 -1.14 -19.97
C VAL A 114 -17.06 -1.16 -19.78
N ARG A 115 -17.70 0.00 -19.95
CA ARG A 115 -19.15 0.08 -20.13
C ARG A 115 -19.46 0.03 -21.62
#